data_AF-A0A2E6XQB2-F1
#
_entry.id   AF-A0A2E6XQB2-F1
#
_cell.length_a   1.000
_cell.length_b   1.000
_cell.length_c   1.000
_cell.angle_alpha   90.00
_cell.angle_beta   90.00
_cell.angle_gamma   90.00
#
_symmetry.space_group_name_H-M   'P 1'
#
loop_
_entity.id
_entity.type
_entity.pdbx_description
1 polymer ?
#
loop_
_entity_poly.entity_id
_entity_poly.type
_entity_poly.pdbx_seq_one_letter_code
_entity_poly.pdbx_strand_id
1 'polypeptide(L)'
;MYYIVQALIVLILFSIQTTWLAIISIIGVTPDLVLIFVVFCSVYCSRTIGVGSGIVMGILQDSLSGNLLGVNTFSKGFIGFFFSTLKDKFFVEGILPISFFLAISSLFDGLIFYLSINTVLEGEITTRFLYQSLPIYSFYNAIIGPVIFLVLKCTNNWLQLKTKY
;
A
#
# COMPACT_ATOMS: atom_id res chain seq x y z
N MET A 1 -3.27 -21.62 10.32
CA MET A 1 -3.53 -21.82 8.87
C MET A 1 -4.03 -20.57 8.17
N TYR A 2 -4.97 -19.81 8.75
CA TYR A 2 -5.48 -18.54 8.18
C TYR A 2 -4.39 -17.53 7.77
N TYR A 3 -3.41 -17.29 8.65
CA TYR A 3 -2.31 -16.34 8.39
C TYR A 3 -1.34 -16.78 7.28
N ILE A 4 -1.18 -18.10 7.08
CA ILE A 4 -0.35 -18.66 6.00
C ILE A 4 -1.05 -18.47 4.65
N VAL A 5 -2.39 -18.59 4.63
CA VAL A 5 -3.20 -18.33 3.44
C VAL A 5 -3.21 -16.84 3.09
N GLN A 6 -3.28 -15.95 4.08
CA GLN A 6 -3.09 -14.51 3.85
C GLN A 6 -1.69 -14.21 3.32
N ALA A 7 -0.64 -14.78 3.90
CA ALA A 7 0.72 -14.61 3.39
C ALA A 7 0.88 -15.12 1.94
N LEU A 8 0.25 -16.24 1.59
CA LEU A 8 0.22 -16.78 0.22
C LEU A 8 -0.57 -15.88 -0.74
N ILE A 9 -1.72 -15.35 -0.33
CA ILE A 9 -2.50 -14.39 -1.12
C ILE A 9 -1.69 -13.12 -1.37
N VAL A 10 -0.96 -12.65 -0.36
CA VAL A 10 -0.08 -11.50 -0.48
C VAL A 10 1.08 -11.77 -1.41
N LEU A 11 1.69 -12.95 -1.32
CA LEU A 11 2.79 -13.36 -2.19
C LEU A 11 2.33 -13.51 -3.65
N ILE A 12 1.11 -14.00 -3.88
CA ILE A 12 0.48 -14.08 -5.21
C ILE A 12 0.12 -12.68 -5.73
N LEU A 13 -0.46 -11.81 -4.90
CA LEU A 13 -0.75 -10.42 -5.25
C LEU A 13 0.54 -9.66 -5.60
N PHE A 14 1.60 -9.86 -4.84
CA PHE A 14 2.91 -9.26 -5.08
C PHE A 14 3.55 -9.80 -6.36
N SER A 15 3.44 -11.11 -6.62
CA SER A 15 3.90 -11.71 -7.87
C SER A 15 3.14 -11.14 -9.08
N ILE A 16 1.82 -10.98 -8.98
CA ILE A 16 0.99 -10.32 -10.01
C ILE A 16 1.35 -8.84 -10.14
N GLN A 17 1.67 -8.15 -9.04
CA GLN A 17 2.09 -6.75 -9.05
C GLN A 17 3.43 -6.55 -9.78
N THR A 18 4.38 -7.46 -9.61
CA THR A 18 5.69 -7.35 -10.29
C THR A 18 5.64 -7.75 -11.77
N THR A 19 4.72 -8.63 -12.17
CA THR A 19 4.68 -9.19 -13.53
C THR A 19 3.60 -8.56 -14.43
N TRP A 20 2.41 -8.27 -13.89
CA TRP A 20 1.26 -7.78 -14.67
C TRP A 20 1.06 -6.27 -14.57
N LEU A 21 1.51 -5.64 -13.48
CA LEU A 21 1.32 -4.19 -13.28
C LEU A 21 2.25 -3.34 -14.16
N ALA A 22 3.35 -3.91 -14.63
CA ALA A 22 4.16 -3.31 -15.69
C ALA A 22 3.35 -3.10 -16.99
N ILE A 23 2.32 -3.93 -17.22
CA ILE A 23 1.42 -3.85 -18.39
C ILE A 23 0.25 -2.88 -18.14
N ILE A 24 -0.09 -2.59 -16.88
CA ILE A 24 -1.19 -1.68 -16.46
C ILE A 24 -0.65 -0.27 -16.12
N SER A 25 0.59 0.05 -16.49
CA SER A 25 1.11 1.42 -16.46
C SER A 25 0.28 2.32 -17.39
N ILE A 26 -0.73 3.00 -16.84
CA ILE A 26 -1.45 4.06 -17.54
C ILE A 26 -0.66 5.36 -17.33
N ILE A 27 -0.11 5.91 -18.42
CA ILE A 27 0.60 7.21 -18.45
C ILE A 27 1.91 7.20 -17.61
N GLY A 28 2.55 6.05 -17.46
CA GLY A 28 3.84 5.95 -16.75
C GLY A 28 3.75 6.08 -15.23
N VAL A 29 2.54 6.03 -14.66
CA VAL A 29 2.29 6.00 -13.21
C VAL A 29 1.66 4.66 -12.85
N THR A 30 2.34 3.89 -12.02
CA THR A 30 1.87 2.58 -11.57
C THR A 30 1.19 2.71 -10.20
N PRO A 31 0.03 2.05 -9.99
CA PRO A 31 -0.62 2.05 -8.69
C PRO A 31 0.19 1.21 -7.71
N ASP A 32 0.26 1.62 -6.46
CA ASP A 32 0.95 0.85 -5.43
C ASP A 32 -0.04 -0.08 -4.72
N LEU A 33 -0.18 -1.30 -5.25
CA LEU A 33 -1.01 -2.31 -4.63
C LEU A 33 -0.47 -2.74 -3.26
N VAL A 34 0.84 -2.61 -3.01
CA VAL A 34 1.45 -2.92 -1.72
C VAL A 34 0.91 -1.93 -0.70
N LEU A 35 0.93 -0.64 -1.03
CA LEU A 35 0.39 0.42 -0.17
C LEU A 35 -1.09 0.16 0.14
N ILE A 36 -1.90 -0.13 -0.88
CA ILE A 36 -3.33 -0.41 -0.73
C ILE A 36 -3.55 -1.62 0.19
N PHE A 37 -2.75 -2.67 0.03
CA PHE A 37 -2.82 -3.86 0.87
C PHE A 37 -2.42 -3.59 2.34
N VAL A 38 -1.38 -2.79 2.57
CA VAL A 38 -0.95 -2.39 3.91
C VAL A 38 -2.05 -1.60 4.61
N VAL A 39 -2.69 -0.65 3.91
CA VAL A 39 -3.84 0.10 4.46
C VAL A 39 -5.01 -0.84 4.76
N PHE A 40 -5.31 -1.80 3.88
CA PHE A 40 -6.33 -2.81 4.13
C PHE A 40 -6.06 -3.63 5.39
N CYS A 41 -4.86 -4.18 5.54
CA CYS A 41 -4.48 -4.91 6.75
C CYS A 41 -4.55 -4.04 7.99
N SER A 42 -4.16 -2.78 7.89
CA SER A 42 -4.17 -1.84 9.01
C SER A 42 -5.58 -1.50 9.47
N VAL A 43 -6.55 -1.45 8.56
CA VAL A 43 -7.95 -1.17 8.91
C VAL A 43 -8.68 -2.44 9.37
N TYR A 44 -8.48 -3.58 8.70
CA TYR A 44 -9.30 -4.80 8.91
C TYR A 44 -8.66 -5.89 9.77
N CYS A 45 -7.33 -5.94 9.88
CA CYS A 45 -6.65 -6.94 10.71
C CYS A 45 -6.31 -6.38 12.10
N SER A 46 -5.67 -7.18 12.97
CA SER A 46 -5.20 -6.71 14.27
C SER A 46 -4.11 -5.65 14.11
N ARG A 47 -3.92 -4.81 15.14
CA ARG A 47 -2.91 -3.74 15.15
C ARG A 47 -1.50 -4.27 14.85
N THR A 48 -1.15 -5.43 15.39
CA THR A 48 0.14 -6.09 15.16
C THR A 48 0.32 -6.53 13.72
N ILE A 49 -0.74 -7.03 13.07
CA ILE A 49 -0.71 -7.50 11.69
C ILE A 49 -0.63 -6.32 10.72
N GLY A 50 -1.33 -5.21 10.98
CA GLY A 50 -1.28 -4.03 10.12
C GLY A 50 0.09 -3.33 10.13
N VAL A 51 0.70 -3.19 11.31
CA VAL A 51 2.09 -2.68 11.42
C VAL A 51 3.08 -3.66 10.78
N GLY A 52 2.95 -4.95 11.11
CA GLY A 52 3.83 -5.99 10.59
C GLY A 52 3.78 -6.11 9.07
N SER A 53 2.60 -6.01 8.47
CA SER A 53 2.45 -6.04 7.01
C SER A 53 3.12 -4.84 6.36
N GLY A 54 2.99 -3.63 6.92
CA GLY A 54 3.68 -2.43 6.43
C GLY A 54 5.20 -2.59 6.37
N ILE A 55 5.79 -3.12 7.45
CA ILE A 55 7.24 -3.34 7.55
C ILE A 55 7.70 -4.44 6.59
N VAL A 56 7.07 -5.61 6.64
CA VAL A 56 7.48 -6.77 5.81
C VAL A 56 7.33 -6.46 4.33
N MET A 57 6.21 -5.84 3.94
CA MET A 57 5.98 -5.48 2.56
C MET A 57 6.93 -4.38 2.08
N GLY A 58 7.23 -3.40 2.93
CA GLY A 58 8.19 -2.35 2.61
C GLY A 58 9.60 -2.91 2.42
N ILE A 59 10.05 -3.88 3.25
CA ILE A 59 11.34 -4.56 3.08
C ILE A 59 11.40 -5.32 1.76
N LEU A 60 10.32 -6.03 1.41
CA LEU A 60 10.22 -6.76 0.14
C LEU A 60 10.30 -5.80 -1.06
N GLN A 61 9.57 -4.69 -1.00
CA GLN A 61 9.58 -3.69 -2.07
C GLN A 61 10.94 -3.01 -2.20
N ASP A 62 11.58 -2.66 -1.08
CA ASP A 62 12.93 -2.11 -1.07
C ASP A 62 13.91 -3.08 -1.73
N SER A 63 13.86 -4.36 -1.36
CA SER A 63 14.75 -5.41 -1.89
C SER A 63 14.60 -5.65 -3.40
N LEU A 64 13.39 -5.46 -3.94
CA LEU A 64 13.08 -5.74 -5.34
C LEU A 64 13.16 -4.50 -6.24
N SER A 65 13.05 -3.30 -5.66
CA SER A 65 13.10 -2.05 -6.42
C SER A 65 14.50 -1.70 -6.93
N GLY A 66 15.56 -2.28 -6.35
CA GLY A 66 16.94 -1.92 -6.64
C GLY A 66 17.34 -0.50 -6.20
N ASN A 67 16.44 0.20 -5.50
CA ASN A 67 16.64 1.54 -4.95
C ASN A 67 17.19 1.47 -3.52
N LEU A 68 17.28 2.64 -2.86
CA LEU A 68 17.73 2.75 -1.48
C LEU A 68 16.90 1.85 -0.54
N LEU A 69 17.57 0.89 0.11
CA LEU A 69 16.94 0.03 1.10
C LEU A 69 16.46 0.84 2.30
N GLY A 70 15.22 0.60 2.74
CA GLY A 70 14.64 1.20 3.94
C GLY A 70 13.62 2.32 3.68
N VAL A 71 13.55 2.87 2.45
CA VAL A 71 12.62 3.97 2.12
C VAL A 71 11.18 3.49 2.16
N ASN A 72 10.86 2.41 1.44
CA ASN A 72 9.51 1.85 1.44
C ASN A 72 9.20 1.20 2.78
N THR A 73 10.18 0.58 3.43
CA THR A 73 10.03 0.04 4.79
C THR A 73 9.59 1.10 5.77
N PHE A 74 10.26 2.26 5.76
CA PHE A 74 9.93 3.38 6.64
C PHE A 74 8.56 3.96 6.31
N SER A 75 8.30 4.27 5.04
CA SER A 75 7.03 4.82 4.59
C SER A 75 5.85 3.91 4.95
N LYS A 76 5.87 2.66 4.46
CA LYS A 76 4.76 1.72 4.60
C LYS A 76 4.61 1.22 6.03
N GLY A 77 5.71 1.10 6.78
CA GLY A 77 5.67 0.84 8.22
C GLY A 77 4.98 1.96 8.99
N PHE A 78 5.30 3.22 8.69
CA PHE A 78 4.67 4.38 9.34
C PHE A 78 3.19 4.50 9.00
N ILE A 79 2.83 4.33 7.73
CA ILE A 79 1.44 4.29 7.27
C ILE A 79 0.69 3.16 7.98
N GLY A 80 1.25 1.95 8.00
CA GLY A 80 0.66 0.80 8.67
C GLY A 80 0.42 1.05 10.17
N PHE A 81 1.37 1.67 10.86
CA PHE A 81 1.24 2.06 12.26
C PHE A 81 0.16 3.12 12.50
N PHE A 82 0.14 4.17 11.69
CA PHE A 82 -0.83 5.25 11.80
C PHE A 82 -2.25 4.73 11.62
N PHE A 83 -2.50 3.98 10.55
CA PHE A 83 -3.82 3.41 10.27
C PHE A 83 -4.24 2.34 11.28
N SER A 84 -3.31 1.49 11.71
CA SER A 84 -3.61 0.45 12.71
C SER A 84 -3.96 1.02 14.09
N THR A 85 -3.54 2.24 14.38
CA THR A 85 -3.86 2.95 15.62
C THR A 85 -5.15 3.77 15.48
N LEU A 86 -5.39 4.35 14.30
CA LEU A 86 -6.57 5.16 14.01
C LEU A 86 -7.84 4.34 13.77
N LYS A 87 -7.71 3.08 13.36
CA LYS A 87 -8.87 2.20 13.12
C LYS A 87 -9.80 2.07 14.33
N ASP A 88 -9.26 2.20 15.55
CA ASP A 88 -10.04 2.09 16.79
C ASP A 88 -10.77 3.40 17.14
N LYS A 89 -10.41 4.52 16.46
CA LYS A 89 -10.99 5.86 16.68
C LYS A 89 -11.89 6.32 15.54
N PHE A 90 -11.70 5.81 14.33
CA PHE A 90 -12.46 6.20 13.14
C PHE A 90 -13.27 5.01 12.62
N PHE A 91 -14.58 5.20 12.47
CA PHE A 91 -15.43 4.26 11.71
C PHE A 91 -15.06 4.38 10.22
N VAL A 92 -14.10 3.57 9.78
CA VAL A 92 -13.67 3.50 8.37
C VAL A 92 -14.62 2.58 7.58
N GLU A 93 -15.91 2.89 7.63
CA GLU A 93 -16.95 2.15 6.89
C GLU A 93 -17.51 3.04 5.77
N GLY A 94 -16.86 2.99 4.60
CA GLY A 94 -17.33 3.67 3.41
C GLY A 94 -16.25 3.82 2.34
N ILE A 95 -16.66 3.83 1.08
CA ILE A 95 -15.76 4.03 -0.08
C ILE A 95 -15.05 5.39 0.01
N LEU A 96 -15.76 6.45 0.43
CA LEU A 96 -15.25 7.81 0.56
C LEU A 96 -14.10 7.94 1.59
N PRO A 97 -14.27 7.49 2.86
CA PRO A 97 -13.17 7.47 3.83
C PRO A 97 -11.95 6.69 3.34
N ILE A 98 -12.17 5.51 2.72
CA ILE A 98 -11.07 4.66 2.21
C ILE A 98 -10.30 5.37 1.10
N SER A 99 -10.99 5.98 0.12
CA SER A 99 -10.36 6.79 -0.92
C SER A 99 -9.53 7.92 -0.35
N PHE A 100 -10.08 8.66 0.63
CA PHE A 100 -9.40 9.79 1.26
C PHE A 100 -8.13 9.36 2.00
N PHE A 101 -8.21 8.27 2.76
CA PHE A 101 -7.06 7.73 3.48
C PHE A 101 -5.97 7.20 2.55
N LEU A 102 -6.35 6.55 1.45
CA LEU A 102 -5.41 6.10 0.42
C LEU A 102 -4.75 7.28 -0.31
N ALA A 103 -5.50 8.36 -0.56
CA ALA A 103 -4.94 9.57 -1.14
C ALA A 103 -3.85 10.17 -0.22
N ILE A 104 -4.14 10.32 1.08
CA ILE A 104 -3.15 10.84 2.04
C ILE A 104 -1.93 9.90 2.15
N SER A 105 -2.17 8.59 2.24
CA SER A 105 -1.11 7.58 2.35
C SER A 105 -0.16 7.63 1.16
N SER A 106 -0.72 7.75 -0.04
CA SER A 106 0.06 7.81 -1.29
C SER A 106 0.79 9.13 -1.47
N LEU A 107 0.23 10.25 -1.01
CA LEU A 107 0.95 11.52 -0.95
C LEU A 107 2.17 11.41 -0.02
N PHE A 108 1.98 10.83 1.16
CA PHE A 108 3.04 10.64 2.15
C PHE A 108 4.15 9.71 1.63
N ASP A 109 3.78 8.58 1.05
CA ASP A 109 4.70 7.62 0.44
C ASP A 109 5.51 8.24 -0.71
N GLY A 110 4.84 8.99 -1.60
CA GLY A 110 5.50 9.71 -2.70
C GLY A 110 6.44 10.83 -2.22
N LEU A 111 6.09 11.53 -1.13
CA LEU A 111 6.93 12.56 -0.53
C LEU A 111 8.19 11.95 0.10
N ILE A 112 8.07 10.85 0.84
CA ILE A 112 9.21 10.14 1.42
C ILE A 112 10.15 9.66 0.31
N PHE A 113 9.60 9.09 -0.74
CA PHE A 113 10.37 8.64 -1.89
C PHE A 113 11.15 9.80 -2.54
N TYR A 114 10.48 10.93 -2.81
CA TYR A 114 11.13 12.12 -3.37
C TYR A 114 12.26 12.64 -2.47
N LEU A 115 12.01 12.78 -1.17
CA LEU A 115 13.01 13.25 -0.21
C LEU A 115 14.21 12.30 -0.14
N SER A 116 13.97 10.99 -0.16
CA SER A 116 15.04 9.99 -0.07
C SER A 116 16.00 10.06 -1.26
N ILE A 117 15.49 10.24 -2.48
CA ILE A 117 16.35 10.27 -3.67
C ILE A 117 17.10 11.60 -3.77
N ASN A 118 16.44 12.73 -3.48
CA ASN A 118 17.09 14.04 -3.54
C ASN A 118 18.18 14.22 -2.48
N THR A 119 18.02 13.62 -1.29
CA THR A 119 18.97 13.81 -0.18
C THR A 119 20.06 12.74 -0.14
N VAL A 120 19.75 11.48 -0.46
CA VAL A 120 20.68 10.36 -0.26
C VAL A 120 21.40 9.95 -1.55
N LEU A 121 20.71 10.00 -2.68
CA LEU A 121 21.26 9.54 -3.96
C LEU A 121 21.81 10.69 -4.83
N GLU A 122 21.72 11.93 -4.34
CA GLU A 122 22.00 13.17 -5.11
C GLU A 122 21.37 13.15 -6.51
N GLY A 123 20.27 12.38 -6.67
CA GLY A 123 19.62 12.19 -7.94
C GLY A 123 18.83 13.45 -8.27
N GLU A 124 19.06 14.02 -9.45
CA GLU A 124 18.26 15.13 -9.97
C GLU A 124 16.86 14.65 -10.37
N ILE A 125 16.02 14.25 -9.41
CA ILE A 125 14.60 14.14 -9.67
C ILE A 125 14.08 15.55 -9.87
N THR A 126 13.71 15.86 -11.11
CA THR A 126 13.12 17.14 -11.47
C THR A 126 11.91 17.41 -10.58
N THR A 127 11.72 18.66 -10.14
CA THR A 127 10.53 19.16 -9.41
C THR A 127 9.21 18.79 -10.10
N ARG A 128 9.26 18.46 -11.40
CA ARG A 128 8.20 17.86 -12.19
C ARG A 128 7.57 16.61 -11.55
N PHE A 129 8.32 15.76 -10.84
CA PHE A 129 7.76 14.60 -10.13
C PHE A 129 6.78 15.03 -9.03
N LEU A 130 7.10 16.08 -8.26
CA LEU A 130 6.24 16.60 -7.19
C LEU A 130 4.93 17.19 -7.73
N TYR A 131 4.99 17.92 -8.85
CA TYR A 131 3.85 18.67 -9.36
C TYR A 131 2.99 17.90 -10.38
N GLN A 132 3.56 16.93 -11.10
CA GLN A 132 2.81 16.15 -12.10
C GLN A 132 2.60 14.70 -11.66
N SER A 133 3.65 13.98 -11.27
CA SER A 133 3.54 12.54 -11.02
C SER A 133 2.86 12.21 -9.69
N LEU A 134 3.17 12.96 -8.63
CA LEU A 134 2.69 12.70 -7.27
C LEU A 134 1.17 12.86 -7.12
N PRO A 135 0.52 13.94 -7.64
CA PRO A 135 -0.93 14.06 -7.59
C PRO A 135 -1.64 12.98 -8.41
N ILE A 136 -1.09 12.62 -9.58
CA ILE A 136 -1.64 11.55 -10.43
C ILE A 136 -1.56 10.20 -9.71
N TYR A 137 -0.41 9.90 -9.09
CA TYR A 137 -0.21 8.68 -8.29
C TYR A 137 -1.23 8.59 -7.15
N SER A 138 -1.44 9.70 -6.43
CA SER A 138 -2.40 9.73 -5.32
C SER A 138 -3.83 9.55 -5.80
N PHE A 139 -4.22 10.25 -6.87
CA PHE A 139 -5.56 10.13 -7.45
C PHE A 139 -5.84 8.72 -7.98
N TYR A 140 -4.84 8.11 -8.62
CA TYR A 140 -4.94 6.76 -9.16
C TYR A 140 -5.13 5.72 -8.05
N ASN A 141 -4.35 5.81 -6.98
CA ASN A 141 -4.52 4.95 -5.80
C ASN A 141 -5.85 5.21 -5.06
N ALA A 142 -6.34 6.45 -5.03
CA ALA A 142 -7.60 6.80 -4.38
C ALA A 142 -8.84 6.26 -5.12
N ILE A 143 -8.76 6.10 -6.45
CA ILE A 143 -9.83 5.52 -7.27
C ILE A 143 -9.76 3.99 -7.29
N ILE A 144 -8.56 3.44 -7.55
CA ILE A 144 -8.38 1.99 -7.71
C ILE A 144 -8.43 1.28 -6.36
N GLY A 145 -7.88 1.91 -5.33
CA GLY A 145 -7.74 1.29 -4.03
C GLY A 145 -9.07 0.85 -3.41
N PRO A 146 -10.15 1.66 -3.36
CA PRO A 146 -11.46 1.21 -2.88
C PRO A 146 -12.02 0.00 -3.65
N VAL A 147 -11.80 -0.07 -4.97
CA VAL A 147 -12.25 -1.21 -5.79
C VAL A 147 -11.53 -2.48 -5.35
N ILE A 148 -10.20 -2.42 -5.21
CA ILE A 148 -9.39 -3.53 -4.70
C ILE A 148 -9.80 -3.88 -3.27
N PHE A 149 -10.07 -2.86 -2.46
CA PHE A 149 -10.46 -3.01 -1.07
C PHE A 149 -11.78 -3.78 -0.92
N LEU A 150 -12.74 -3.56 -1.81
CA LEU A 150 -13.98 -4.33 -1.89
C LEU A 150 -13.72 -5.79 -2.26
N VAL A 151 -12.85 -6.03 -3.24
CA VAL A 151 -12.45 -7.40 -3.64
C VAL A 151 -11.81 -8.14 -2.46
N LEU A 152 -10.84 -7.51 -1.78
CA LEU A 152 -10.16 -8.07 -0.61
C LEU A 152 -11.14 -8.34 0.54
N LYS A 153 -12.08 -7.42 0.80
CA LYS A 153 -13.12 -7.62 1.82
C LYS A 153 -14.00 -8.81 1.49
N CYS A 154 -14.38 -8.99 0.23
CA CYS A 154 -15.18 -10.13 -0.23
C CYS A 154 -14.43 -11.45 0.00
N THR A 155 -13.14 -11.52 -0.36
CA THR A 155 -12.29 -12.69 -0.13
C THR A 155 -12.13 -13.00 1.36
N ASN A 156 -11.92 -11.97 2.19
CA ASN A 156 -11.75 -12.13 3.64
C ASN A 156 -13.03 -12.68 4.30
N ASN A 157 -14.20 -12.15 3.94
CA ASN A 157 -15.48 -12.66 4.44
C ASN A 157 -15.70 -14.13 4.04
N TRP A 158 -15.35 -14.49 2.80
CA TRP A 158 -15.41 -15.87 2.32
C TRP A 158 -14.51 -16.83 3.13
N LEU A 159 -13.29 -16.39 3.47
CA LEU A 159 -12.35 -17.19 4.27
C LEU A 159 -12.83 -17.37 5.71
N GLN A 160 -13.44 -16.34 6.31
CA GLN A 160 -14.01 -16.43 7.66
C GLN A 160 -15.26 -17.33 7.72
N LEU A 161 -16.07 -17.37 6.66
CA LEU A 161 -17.21 -18.28 6.56
C LEU A 161 -16.76 -19.75 6.48
N LYS A 162 -15.65 -20.03 5.80
CA LYS A 162 -15.10 -21.40 5.65
C LYS A 162 -14.36 -21.93 6.87
N THR A 163 -13.96 -21.07 7.79
CA THR A 163 -13.21 -21.47 9.01
C THR A 163 -14.11 -21.62 10.24
N LYS A 164 -15.41 -21.33 10.11
CA LYS A 164 -16.44 -21.53 11.14
C LYS A 164 -17.14 -22.89 11.06
N TYR A 165 -16.78 -23.73 10.10
CA TYR A 165 -17.19 -25.13 9.96
C TYR A 165 -15.95 -26.01 10.00
#